data_AF-A0AAP0JH39-F1
#
_entry.id   AF-A0AAP0JH39-F1
#
_cell.length_a   1.000
_cell.length_b   1.000
_cell.length_c   1.000
_cell.angle_alpha   90.00
_cell.angle_beta   90.00
_cell.angle_gamma   90.00
#
_symmetry.space_group_name_H-M   'P 1'
#
loop_
_entity.id
_entity.type
_entity.pdbx_description
1 polymer ?
#
loop_
_entity_poly.entity_id
_entity_poly.type
_entity_poly.pdbx_seq_one_letter_code
_entity_poly.pdbx_strand_id
1 'polypeptide(L)'
;MLLTSLIPTSHHRSHLLSFPLLHLRRKNTLKMARSALDEMTNSGAFDRTPSTFRNFISKDPASRFPAESGRYHLYISYACPWASRCLSYLKIKGLEKVISFTSVKPIWERTNENDEHMGWVFPASNDEEPGAEPDPLHSARSIRELYEIASTNYSGKYTVPVLWDKKLQTIVSNESAEIIRMFNTEFNDLAKNASLDLYPTSLQGKIDEVNEWVYSGINNGVYKCGFARKQEPYEEATEKLYQALDKCEDILSKQRYTCGNSVTEADIRLFVTLIRFDEVYAVHFKCNKKLLREYPNVFNYTKDIFQIPGMASSVNMEHIKKHYYGSHPSINPFGIIPVGPNIDFSSPHDRQRFGSKGGRERISCTGEAMVWTLNFELMFAATKGDQYWKYWHKGAIASIFQEQEDKDEEPHIT
;
A
#
# COMPACT_ATOMS: atom_id res chain seq x y z
N MET A 1 46.85 93.36 8.81
CA MET A 1 47.25 92.22 7.96
C MET A 1 46.41 91.01 8.42
N LEU A 2 45.62 90.32 7.59
CA LEU A 2 45.99 89.55 6.38
C LEU A 2 46.91 88.38 6.78
N LEU A 3 46.61 87.08 6.58
CA LEU A 3 45.48 86.33 5.95
C LEU A 3 45.20 85.05 6.82
N THR A 4 44.30 84.09 6.57
CA THR A 4 43.52 83.71 5.36
C THR A 4 42.05 83.31 5.74
N SER A 5 41.59 82.08 5.49
CA SER A 5 40.20 81.60 5.71
C SER A 5 40.12 80.09 6.03
N LEU A 6 38.98 79.66 6.56
CA LEU A 6 38.62 78.26 6.83
C LEU A 6 38.07 77.56 5.57
N ILE A 7 38.47 76.30 5.34
CA ILE A 7 37.68 75.28 4.61
C ILE A 7 37.88 73.93 5.33
N PRO A 8 36.81 73.22 5.75
CA PRO A 8 36.93 71.91 6.39
C PRO A 8 36.90 70.77 5.35
N THR A 9 37.72 69.74 5.56
CA THR A 9 37.66 68.47 4.81
C THR A 9 37.26 67.32 5.74
N SER A 10 36.13 66.68 5.45
CA SER A 10 35.59 65.59 6.25
C SER A 10 36.19 64.24 5.85
N HIS A 11 37.09 63.69 6.67
CA HIS A 11 37.52 62.30 6.58
C HIS A 11 36.89 61.46 7.70
N HIS A 12 35.93 60.61 7.32
CA HIS A 12 35.43 59.56 8.20
C HIS A 12 36.54 58.57 8.53
N ARG A 13 36.96 58.52 9.81
CA ARG A 13 37.62 57.33 10.36
C ARG A 13 36.55 56.33 10.77
N SER A 14 36.52 55.18 10.11
CA SER A 14 35.73 54.03 10.51
C SER A 14 36.35 53.38 11.75
N HIS A 15 35.74 53.59 12.92
CA HIS A 15 36.10 52.85 14.12
C HIS A 15 35.57 51.41 14.02
N LEU A 16 36.49 50.45 13.87
CA LEU A 16 36.18 49.02 13.95
C LEU A 16 35.85 48.64 15.41
N LEU A 17 34.57 48.70 15.76
CA LEU A 17 34.05 48.11 16.99
C LEU A 17 34.05 46.58 16.86
N SER A 18 34.88 45.92 17.67
CA SER A 18 34.93 44.46 17.72
C SER A 18 33.69 43.94 18.47
N PHE A 19 32.71 43.43 17.73
CA PHE A 19 31.60 42.68 18.30
C PHE A 19 32.05 41.24 18.58
N PRO A 20 31.80 40.69 19.78
CA PRO A 20 32.08 39.29 20.06
C PRO A 20 31.18 38.39 19.21
N LEU A 21 31.75 37.42 18.52
CA LEU A 21 30.97 36.39 17.83
C LEU A 21 30.23 35.55 18.87
N LEU A 22 28.94 35.84 19.07
CA LEU A 22 28.01 34.87 19.64
C LEU A 22 28.06 33.63 18.74
N HIS A 23 28.68 32.57 19.25
CA HIS A 23 28.57 31.25 18.66
C HIS A 23 27.10 30.84 18.74
N LEU A 24 26.36 31.05 17.65
CA LEU A 24 25.03 30.49 17.47
C LEU A 24 25.20 28.96 17.44
N ARG A 25 25.13 28.35 18.62
CA ARG A 25 25.27 26.92 18.85
C ARG A 25 24.09 26.23 18.20
N ARG A 26 24.22 25.98 16.89
CA ARG A 26 23.19 25.47 15.99
C ARG A 26 22.61 24.21 16.61
N LYS A 27 21.44 24.34 17.23
CA LYS A 27 20.74 23.20 17.84
C LYS A 27 20.34 22.29 16.70
N ASN A 28 21.12 21.23 16.47
CA ASN A 28 20.69 20.07 15.70
C ASN A 28 19.64 19.32 16.52
N THR A 29 18.47 19.93 16.69
CA THR A 29 17.24 19.19 16.93
C THR A 29 17.05 18.30 15.72
N LEU A 30 17.34 17.00 15.88
CA LEU A 30 16.96 15.98 14.92
C LEU A 30 15.45 16.13 14.69
N LYS A 31 15.08 16.68 13.54
CA LYS A 31 13.68 16.90 13.17
C LYS A 31 13.09 15.52 12.89
N MET A 32 12.46 14.92 13.91
CA MET A 32 11.98 13.54 13.82
C MET A 32 11.10 13.37 12.57
N ALA A 33 11.33 12.29 11.84
CA ALA A 33 10.62 12.00 10.60
C ALA A 33 9.11 11.96 10.87
N ARG A 34 8.35 12.73 10.08
CA ARG A 34 6.89 12.82 10.21
C ARG A 34 6.20 11.89 9.21
N SER A 35 6.79 11.82 8.02
CA SER A 35 6.43 10.93 6.92
C SER A 35 7.63 10.04 6.52
N ALA A 36 7.40 9.07 5.63
CA ALA A 36 8.49 8.29 5.02
C ALA A 36 9.40 9.11 4.09
N LEU A 37 8.99 10.31 3.67
CA LEU A 37 9.81 11.20 2.82
C LEU A 37 10.91 11.93 3.61
N ASP A 38 10.76 12.00 4.94
CA ASP A 38 11.73 12.59 5.87
C ASP A 38 12.82 11.59 6.31
N GLU A 39 12.64 10.29 6.02
CA GLU A 39 13.46 9.17 6.50
C GLU A 39 14.77 9.01 5.70
N MET A 40 15.49 10.12 5.49
CA MET A 40 16.68 10.19 4.64
C MET A 40 17.92 10.64 5.41
N THR A 41 18.99 9.86 5.34
CA THR A 41 20.28 10.18 5.96
C THR A 41 21.07 11.24 5.17
N ASN A 42 22.09 11.83 5.80
CA ASN A 42 23.02 12.76 5.13
C ASN A 42 23.79 12.14 3.94
N SER A 43 23.92 10.80 3.86
CA SER A 43 24.51 10.14 2.68
C SER A 43 23.54 10.10 1.50
N GLY A 44 22.23 10.25 1.73
CA GLY A 44 21.17 10.13 0.71
C GLY A 44 20.51 8.75 0.66
N ALA A 45 20.73 7.91 1.68
CA ALA A 45 20.09 6.60 1.85
C ALA A 45 18.82 6.69 2.72
N PHE A 46 17.87 5.79 2.49
CA PHE A 46 16.62 5.70 3.27
C PHE A 46 16.79 4.82 4.51
N ASP A 47 16.40 5.34 5.68
CA ASP A 47 16.52 4.67 6.99
C ASP A 47 15.21 4.75 7.79
N ARG A 48 14.59 3.59 8.08
CA ARG A 48 13.21 3.48 8.56
C ARG A 48 13.14 3.48 10.08
N THR A 49 12.61 4.56 10.65
CA THR A 49 12.33 4.67 12.09
C THR A 49 11.26 3.66 12.56
N PRO A 50 11.44 3.01 13.73
CA PRO A 50 10.52 1.97 14.25
C PRO A 50 9.09 2.42 14.57
N SER A 51 8.23 1.42 14.75
CA SER A 51 6.89 1.50 15.36
C SER A 51 6.95 1.78 16.87
N THR A 52 5.85 2.32 17.41
CA THR A 52 5.83 3.01 18.72
C THR A 52 4.77 2.47 19.69
N PHE A 53 3.62 2.03 19.20
CA PHE A 53 2.63 1.32 19.99
C PHE A 53 2.86 -0.18 19.79
N ARG A 54 3.17 -0.90 20.88
CA ARG A 54 3.69 -2.28 20.88
C ARG A 54 3.04 -3.16 21.95
N ASN A 55 1.78 -2.89 22.29
CA ASN A 55 1.01 -3.79 23.16
C ASN A 55 0.57 -5.02 22.36
N PHE A 56 0.32 -6.13 23.05
CA PHE A 56 -0.11 -7.39 22.45
C PHE A 56 -1.53 -7.73 22.92
N ILE A 57 -2.39 -8.19 22.00
CA ILE A 57 -3.66 -8.85 22.34
C ILE A 57 -3.33 -10.27 22.81
N SER A 58 -4.03 -10.80 23.80
CA SER A 58 -3.87 -12.20 24.23
C SER A 58 -5.20 -12.93 24.35
N LYS A 59 -5.19 -14.25 24.13
CA LYS A 59 -6.30 -15.14 24.47
C LYS A 59 -6.61 -15.21 25.98
N ASP A 60 -5.71 -14.75 26.86
CA ASP A 60 -5.98 -14.65 28.30
C ASP A 60 -7.06 -13.58 28.59
N PRO A 61 -8.24 -13.96 29.15
CA PRO A 61 -9.30 -13.02 29.50
C PRO A 61 -8.91 -12.01 30.59
N ALA A 62 -7.89 -12.31 31.41
CA ALA A 62 -7.39 -11.41 32.45
C ALA A 62 -6.35 -10.39 31.92
N SER A 63 -5.90 -10.53 30.67
CA SER A 63 -4.98 -9.58 30.05
C SER A 63 -5.64 -8.20 29.84
N ARG A 64 -4.82 -7.15 29.69
CA ARG A 64 -5.32 -5.78 29.39
C ARG A 64 -6.08 -5.73 28.06
N PHE A 65 -5.66 -6.55 27.10
CA PHE A 65 -6.19 -6.64 25.74
C PHE A 65 -6.59 -8.09 25.42
N PRO A 66 -7.68 -8.62 26.00
CA PRO A 66 -8.16 -9.97 25.77
C PRO A 66 -8.80 -10.10 24.38
N ALA A 67 -8.59 -11.22 23.71
CA ALA A 67 -9.10 -11.51 22.36
C ALA A 67 -10.64 -11.62 22.35
N GLU A 68 -11.31 -10.47 22.21
CA GLU A 68 -12.75 -10.32 22.37
C GLU A 68 -13.43 -9.91 21.06
N SER A 69 -14.48 -10.65 20.67
CA SER A 69 -15.25 -10.37 19.45
C SER A 69 -15.93 -9.00 19.52
N GLY A 70 -15.76 -8.20 18.46
CA GLY A 70 -16.34 -6.86 18.36
C GLY A 70 -15.61 -5.77 19.16
N ARG A 71 -14.60 -6.09 19.99
CA ARG A 71 -13.82 -5.09 20.76
C ARG A 71 -12.84 -4.30 19.91
N TYR A 72 -12.24 -4.91 18.89
CA TYR A 72 -11.13 -4.31 18.15
C TYR A 72 -11.56 -3.70 16.81
N HIS A 73 -10.79 -2.73 16.35
CA HIS A 73 -10.91 -2.15 15.01
C HIS A 73 -9.52 -2.00 14.37
N LEU A 74 -9.42 -2.24 13.06
CA LEU A 74 -8.17 -2.13 12.30
C LEU A 74 -8.28 -1.03 11.24
N TYR A 75 -7.61 0.10 11.44
CA TYR A 75 -7.50 1.12 10.41
C TYR A 75 -6.36 0.80 9.44
N ILE A 76 -6.67 0.81 8.15
CA ILE A 76 -5.73 0.48 7.06
C ILE A 76 -5.76 1.55 5.97
N SER A 77 -4.81 1.45 5.05
CA SER A 77 -5.00 1.92 3.67
C SER A 77 -4.72 0.73 2.77
N TYR A 78 -5.56 0.46 1.77
CA TYR A 78 -5.29 -0.58 0.77
C TYR A 78 -3.96 -0.32 0.02
N ALA A 79 -3.48 0.92 -0.03
CA ALA A 79 -2.21 1.24 -0.65
C ALA A 79 -0.99 0.73 0.14
N CYS A 80 -1.06 0.77 1.48
CA CYS A 80 0.08 0.50 2.37
C CYS A 80 0.36 -1.01 2.48
N PRO A 81 1.53 -1.52 2.04
CA PRO A 81 1.82 -2.96 2.10
C PRO A 81 1.88 -3.49 3.54
N TRP A 82 2.33 -2.67 4.50
CA TRP A 82 2.36 -3.01 5.93
C TRP A 82 0.94 -3.19 6.50
N ALA A 83 -0.01 -2.36 6.07
CA ALA A 83 -1.42 -2.49 6.46
C ALA A 83 -2.11 -3.64 5.72
N SER A 84 -1.81 -3.86 4.44
CA SER A 84 -2.30 -5.01 3.67
C SER A 84 -1.95 -6.35 4.31
N ARG A 85 -0.79 -6.51 4.98
CA ARG A 85 -0.47 -7.75 5.73
C ARG A 85 -1.55 -8.07 6.77
N CYS A 86 -1.93 -7.06 7.55
CA CYS A 86 -2.92 -7.19 8.61
C CYS A 86 -4.31 -7.48 8.03
N LEU A 87 -4.68 -6.81 6.93
CA LEU A 87 -5.93 -7.06 6.22
C LEU A 87 -5.96 -8.47 5.57
N SER A 88 -4.88 -8.91 4.92
CA SER A 88 -4.73 -10.26 4.38
C SER A 88 -4.92 -11.32 5.46
N TYR A 89 -4.31 -11.16 6.64
CA TYR A 89 -4.55 -12.04 7.80
C TYR A 89 -6.01 -12.02 8.26
N LEU A 90 -6.59 -10.84 8.43
CA LEU A 90 -7.99 -10.67 8.83
C LEU A 90 -8.96 -11.38 7.85
N LYS A 91 -8.69 -11.30 6.54
CA LYS A 91 -9.44 -12.02 5.50
C LYS A 91 -9.22 -13.54 5.56
N ILE A 92 -7.97 -14.03 5.49
CA ILE A 92 -7.69 -15.48 5.37
C ILE A 92 -7.90 -16.27 6.67
N LYS A 93 -7.84 -15.64 7.85
CA LYS A 93 -8.30 -16.25 9.11
C LYS A 93 -9.84 -16.16 9.28
N GLY A 94 -10.50 -15.32 8.48
CA GLY A 94 -11.95 -15.13 8.51
C GLY A 94 -12.46 -14.26 9.67
N LEU A 95 -11.60 -13.36 10.19
CA LEU A 95 -11.84 -12.55 11.39
C LEU A 95 -12.76 -11.33 11.15
N GLU A 96 -13.33 -11.18 9.97
CA GLU A 96 -14.17 -10.04 9.56
C GLU A 96 -15.40 -9.79 10.45
N LYS A 97 -15.92 -10.84 11.12
CA LYS A 97 -17.02 -10.72 12.10
C LYS A 97 -16.55 -10.43 13.53
N VAL A 98 -15.24 -10.50 13.77
CA VAL A 98 -14.57 -10.41 15.07
C VAL A 98 -13.87 -9.05 15.23
N ILE A 99 -13.24 -8.58 14.15
CA ILE A 99 -12.48 -7.34 14.08
C ILE A 99 -13.00 -6.52 12.89
N SER A 100 -13.65 -5.40 13.19
CA SER A 100 -14.04 -4.39 12.19
C SER A 100 -12.81 -3.72 11.57
N PHE A 101 -12.87 -3.26 10.33
CA PHE A 101 -11.79 -2.50 9.70
C PHE A 101 -12.35 -1.35 8.84
N THR A 102 -11.56 -0.31 8.60
CA THR A 102 -11.90 0.86 7.78
C THR A 102 -10.67 1.29 6.98
N SER A 103 -10.86 1.66 5.70
CA SER A 103 -9.79 2.23 4.87
C SER A 103 -9.88 3.75 4.80
N VAL A 104 -8.74 4.41 4.96
CA VAL A 104 -8.56 5.82 4.60
C VAL A 104 -8.49 6.04 3.09
N LYS A 105 -8.54 7.29 2.65
CA LYS A 105 -8.25 7.69 1.26
C LYS A 105 -6.81 7.30 0.86
N PRO A 106 -6.55 6.99 -0.41
CA PRO A 106 -5.22 6.57 -0.88
C PRO A 106 -4.24 7.73 -1.00
N ILE A 107 -4.69 8.91 -1.42
CA ILE A 107 -3.83 10.09 -1.58
C ILE A 107 -3.61 10.76 -0.21
N TRP A 108 -2.38 11.17 0.08
CA TRP A 108 -2.07 11.92 1.30
C TRP A 108 -2.55 13.38 1.23
N GLU A 109 -3.21 13.82 2.31
CA GLU A 109 -3.79 15.14 2.46
C GLU A 109 -3.37 15.79 3.79
N ARG A 110 -3.67 17.08 3.98
CA ARG A 110 -3.27 17.84 5.18
C ARG A 110 -4.01 17.31 6.42
N THR A 111 -3.27 16.68 7.33
CA THR A 111 -3.79 16.02 8.53
C THR A 111 -4.16 16.97 9.68
N ASN A 112 -3.67 18.20 9.70
CA ASN A 112 -4.13 19.24 10.63
C ASN A 112 -4.05 20.60 9.93
N GLU A 113 -5.07 21.43 10.03
CA GLU A 113 -5.13 22.73 9.33
C GLU A 113 -4.04 23.70 9.81
N ASN A 114 -3.60 23.56 11.06
CA ASN A 114 -2.63 24.42 11.71
C ASN A 114 -1.16 24.12 11.35
N ASP A 115 -0.88 23.06 10.58
CA ASP A 115 0.47 22.74 10.11
C ASP A 115 0.49 22.06 8.72
N GLU A 116 1.70 21.79 8.21
CA GLU A 116 1.95 21.28 6.86
C GLU A 116 2.02 19.75 6.78
N HIS A 117 1.59 19.01 7.81
CA HIS A 117 1.73 17.56 7.82
C HIS A 117 0.74 16.87 6.88
N MET A 118 1.26 16.35 5.76
CA MET A 118 0.55 15.52 4.80
C MET A 118 0.55 14.05 5.25
N GLY A 119 -0.57 13.35 5.13
CA GLY A 119 -0.70 11.96 5.54
C GLY A 119 -2.10 11.37 5.32
N TRP A 120 -2.40 10.30 6.04
CA TRP A 120 -3.64 9.53 5.90
C TRP A 120 -4.87 10.27 6.45
N VAL A 121 -5.85 10.50 5.58
CA VAL A 121 -7.08 11.26 5.83
C VAL A 121 -8.30 10.39 5.45
N PHE A 122 -9.35 10.45 6.26
CA PHE A 122 -10.63 9.77 5.98
C PHE A 122 -11.46 10.60 5.00
N PRO A 123 -12.30 9.98 4.15
CA PRO A 123 -13.29 10.73 3.38
C PRO A 123 -14.37 11.29 4.32
N ALA A 124 -15.02 12.38 3.91
CA ALA A 124 -16.13 13.00 4.62
C ALA A 124 -17.48 12.27 4.39
N SER A 125 -17.57 11.43 3.35
CA SER A 125 -18.73 10.58 3.06
C SER A 125 -18.30 9.27 2.38
N ASN A 126 -19.19 8.28 2.33
CA ASN A 126 -18.93 6.99 1.66
C ASN A 126 -18.75 7.12 0.14
N ASP A 127 -19.21 8.23 -0.45
CA ASP A 127 -19.26 8.44 -1.90
C ASP A 127 -18.06 9.25 -2.44
N GLU A 128 -17.19 9.77 -1.57
CA GLU A 128 -16.06 10.64 -1.96
C GLU A 128 -14.90 9.88 -2.63
N GLU A 129 -14.56 8.69 -2.13
CA GLU A 129 -13.43 7.88 -2.60
C GLU A 129 -13.80 6.39 -2.48
N PRO A 130 -14.21 5.73 -3.58
CA PRO A 130 -14.66 4.34 -3.55
C PRO A 130 -13.67 3.37 -2.87
N GLY A 131 -14.15 2.66 -1.85
CA GLY A 131 -13.34 1.75 -1.05
C GLY A 131 -12.52 2.43 0.06
N ALA A 132 -12.70 3.73 0.30
CA ALA A 132 -12.44 4.38 1.58
C ALA A 132 -13.77 4.64 2.29
N GLU A 133 -13.75 4.75 3.62
CA GLU A 133 -14.93 4.96 4.46
C GLU A 133 -14.59 6.00 5.55
N PRO A 134 -15.52 6.89 5.96
CA PRO A 134 -15.32 7.79 7.09
C PRO A 134 -15.03 7.01 8.38
N ASP A 135 -14.31 7.61 9.34
CA ASP A 135 -14.04 6.94 10.62
C ASP A 135 -15.34 6.64 11.40
N PRO A 136 -15.70 5.36 11.62
CA PRO A 136 -16.97 4.98 12.24
C PRO A 136 -16.93 5.05 13.78
N LEU A 137 -15.80 5.43 14.39
CA LEU A 137 -15.63 5.40 15.85
C LEU A 137 -15.61 6.79 16.50
N HIS A 138 -14.85 7.73 15.94
CA HIS A 138 -14.64 9.07 16.52
C HIS A 138 -15.05 10.20 15.56
N SER A 139 -15.42 9.86 14.31
CA SER A 139 -15.50 10.80 13.19
C SER A 139 -14.19 11.59 12.99
N ALA A 140 -13.05 10.96 13.28
CA ALA A 140 -11.73 11.51 13.04
C ALA A 140 -11.55 11.81 11.54
N ARG A 141 -11.00 12.98 11.23
CA ARG A 141 -10.69 13.42 9.86
C ARG A 141 -9.37 12.80 9.37
N SER A 142 -8.47 12.41 10.28
CA SER A 142 -7.19 11.80 9.92
C SER A 142 -6.70 10.73 10.90
N ILE A 143 -5.81 9.85 10.43
CA ILE A 143 -5.14 8.86 11.29
C ILE A 143 -4.32 9.55 12.39
N ARG A 144 -3.83 10.77 12.13
CA ARG A 144 -3.11 11.57 13.13
C ARG A 144 -3.96 11.83 14.37
N GLU A 145 -5.23 12.18 14.20
CA GLU A 145 -6.14 12.44 15.31
C GLU A 145 -6.32 11.20 16.19
N LEU A 146 -6.31 9.98 15.63
CA LEU A 146 -6.33 8.74 16.43
C LEU A 146 -5.10 8.58 17.33
N TYR A 147 -3.91 8.99 16.85
CA TYR A 147 -2.69 9.00 17.66
C TYR A 147 -2.72 10.10 18.73
N GLU A 148 -3.26 11.28 18.41
CA GLU A 148 -3.40 12.41 19.33
C GLU A 148 -4.45 12.11 20.44
N ILE A 149 -5.52 11.36 20.12
CA ILE A 149 -6.47 10.78 21.09
C ILE A 149 -5.77 9.75 21.98
N ALA A 150 -5.00 8.82 21.38
CA ALA A 150 -4.34 7.75 22.13
C ALA A 150 -3.16 8.22 23.00
N SER A 151 -2.55 9.38 22.69
CA SER A 151 -1.52 10.03 23.51
C SER A 151 -1.35 11.50 23.14
N THR A 152 -1.72 12.40 24.06
CA THR A 152 -1.57 13.86 23.91
C THR A 152 -0.11 14.32 23.72
N ASN A 153 0.85 13.47 24.07
CA ASN A 153 2.28 13.74 24.00
C ASN A 153 2.97 12.90 22.89
N TYR A 154 2.20 12.34 21.95
CA TYR A 154 2.79 11.57 20.85
C TYR A 154 3.72 12.43 20.01
N SER A 155 4.89 11.88 19.67
CA SER A 155 5.81 12.48 18.72
C SER A 155 6.47 11.39 17.89
N GLY A 156 6.19 11.40 16.58
CA GLY A 156 6.57 10.34 15.65
C GLY A 156 5.73 10.38 14.38
N LYS A 157 5.77 9.31 13.60
CA LYS A 157 4.99 9.16 12.36
C LYS A 157 3.56 8.71 12.65
N TYR A 158 2.61 9.17 11.84
CA TYR A 158 1.19 8.77 11.91
C TYR A 158 0.91 7.66 10.89
N THR A 159 1.32 6.43 11.22
CA THR A 159 1.31 5.28 10.27
C THR A 159 0.06 4.42 10.37
N VAL A 160 -0.35 3.84 9.22
CA VAL A 160 -1.21 2.64 9.17
C VAL A 160 -0.34 1.39 8.95
N PRO A 161 -0.68 0.22 9.51
CA PRO A 161 -1.92 -0.11 10.22
C PRO A 161 -2.00 0.51 11.62
N VAL A 162 -3.23 0.66 12.12
CA VAL A 162 -3.52 0.96 13.53
C VAL A 162 -4.50 -0.07 14.06
N LEU A 163 -4.10 -0.87 15.05
CA LEU A 163 -4.99 -1.77 15.77
C LEU A 163 -5.53 -1.05 17.01
N TRP A 164 -6.81 -0.72 17.00
CA TRP A 164 -7.50 0.10 18.00
C TRP A 164 -8.35 -0.75 18.95
N ASP A 165 -8.31 -0.43 20.24
CA ASP A 165 -9.22 -0.98 21.26
C ASP A 165 -10.41 -0.03 21.50
N LYS A 166 -11.61 -0.46 21.15
CA LYS A 166 -12.84 0.35 21.31
C LYS A 166 -13.29 0.50 22.76
N LYS A 167 -12.85 -0.36 23.68
CA LYS A 167 -13.13 -0.22 25.13
C LYS A 167 -12.15 0.71 25.83
N LEU A 168 -10.87 0.61 25.49
CA LEU A 168 -9.80 1.42 26.11
C LEU A 168 -9.47 2.70 25.34
N GLN A 169 -10.12 2.95 24.20
CA GLN A 169 -10.01 4.18 23.40
C GLN A 169 -8.54 4.55 23.09
N THR A 170 -7.77 3.54 22.66
CA THR A 170 -6.33 3.67 22.46
C THR A 170 -5.79 2.70 21.41
N ILE A 171 -4.58 2.96 20.92
CA ILE A 171 -3.85 2.10 19.99
C ILE A 171 -3.22 0.95 20.78
N VAL A 172 -3.58 -0.29 20.43
CA VAL A 172 -2.92 -1.51 20.92
C VAL A 172 -1.53 -1.59 20.30
N SER A 173 -1.47 -1.65 18.97
CA SER A 173 -0.22 -1.71 18.21
C SER A 173 -0.33 -0.97 16.87
N ASN A 174 0.80 -0.40 16.42
CA ASN A 174 1.02 0.05 15.05
C ASN A 174 2.11 -0.76 14.31
N GLU A 175 2.52 -1.91 14.86
CA GLU A 175 3.49 -2.80 14.22
C GLU A 175 2.81 -3.93 13.43
N SER A 176 2.91 -3.85 12.11
CA SER A 176 2.37 -4.85 11.18
C SER A 176 2.82 -6.29 11.46
N ALA A 177 4.07 -6.50 11.90
CA ALA A 177 4.61 -7.83 12.17
C ALA A 177 4.05 -8.47 13.46
N GLU A 178 3.67 -7.65 14.43
CA GLU A 178 3.04 -8.10 15.69
C GLU A 178 1.53 -8.30 15.51
N ILE A 179 0.87 -7.40 14.77
CA ILE A 179 -0.58 -7.51 14.51
C ILE A 179 -0.90 -8.83 13.78
N ILE A 180 -0.09 -9.24 12.79
CA ILE A 180 -0.28 -10.54 12.14
C ILE A 180 0.00 -11.74 13.09
N ARG A 181 0.89 -11.60 14.08
CA ARG A 181 1.07 -12.63 15.13
C ARG A 181 -0.20 -12.75 15.99
N MET A 182 -0.74 -11.63 16.47
CA MET A 182 -1.99 -11.62 17.25
C MET A 182 -3.16 -12.26 16.47
N PHE A 183 -3.29 -11.94 15.18
CA PHE A 183 -4.34 -12.50 14.31
C PHE A 183 -4.11 -13.98 13.95
N ASN A 184 -2.88 -14.50 14.09
CA ASN A 184 -2.55 -15.90 13.80
C ASN A 184 -3.05 -16.87 14.89
N THR A 185 -2.90 -16.48 16.17
CA THR A 185 -3.10 -17.37 17.33
C THR A 185 -4.19 -16.93 18.29
N GLU A 186 -4.24 -15.63 18.65
CA GLU A 186 -4.98 -15.20 19.84
C GLU A 186 -6.49 -15.15 19.63
N PHE A 187 -6.94 -15.01 18.38
CA PHE A 187 -8.35 -15.05 17.99
C PHE A 187 -8.81 -16.41 17.45
N ASN A 188 -8.05 -17.50 17.64
CA ASN A 188 -8.37 -18.80 17.03
C ASN A 188 -9.76 -19.33 17.42
N ASP A 189 -10.18 -19.16 18.67
CA ASP A 189 -11.50 -19.58 19.16
C ASP A 189 -12.67 -18.78 18.54
N LEU A 190 -12.36 -17.70 17.81
CA LEU A 190 -13.31 -16.81 17.13
C LEU A 190 -13.12 -16.81 15.59
N ALA A 191 -12.10 -17.49 15.07
CA ALA A 191 -11.72 -17.47 13.66
C ALA A 191 -12.46 -18.55 12.85
N LYS A 192 -13.00 -18.19 11.67
CA LYS A 192 -13.56 -19.20 10.73
C LYS A 192 -12.51 -20.26 10.36
N ASN A 193 -11.27 -19.82 10.17
CA ASN A 193 -10.13 -20.66 9.79
C ASN A 193 -9.15 -20.77 10.96
N ALA A 194 -9.63 -21.25 12.11
CA ALA A 194 -8.84 -21.43 13.33
C ALA A 194 -7.58 -22.29 13.10
N SER A 195 -7.70 -23.38 12.34
CA SER A 195 -6.61 -24.32 12.03
C SER A 195 -5.54 -23.80 11.06
N LEU A 196 -5.75 -22.64 10.43
CA LEU A 196 -4.72 -22.00 9.58
C LEU A 196 -3.66 -21.34 10.45
N ASP A 197 -2.54 -22.03 10.69
CA ASP A 197 -1.34 -21.48 11.32
C ASP A 197 -0.32 -21.08 10.24
N LEU A 198 0.05 -19.81 10.21
CA LEU A 198 1.03 -19.22 9.29
C LEU A 198 2.42 -19.03 9.93
N TYR A 199 2.60 -19.42 11.19
CA TYR A 199 3.88 -19.44 11.91
C TYR A 199 4.06 -20.73 12.78
N PRO A 200 3.85 -21.93 12.21
CA PRO A 200 3.89 -23.18 12.96
C PRO A 200 5.31 -23.47 13.47
N THR A 201 5.40 -24.00 14.69
CA THR A 201 6.66 -24.21 15.45
C THR A 201 7.76 -24.90 14.64
N SER A 202 7.41 -25.87 13.80
CA SER A 202 8.35 -26.62 12.94
C SER A 202 9.01 -25.79 11.82
N LEU A 203 8.48 -24.61 11.48
CA LEU A 203 8.99 -23.74 10.42
C LEU A 203 9.52 -22.40 10.92
N GLN A 204 9.35 -22.04 12.20
CA GLN A 204 9.65 -20.69 12.73
C GLN A 204 11.05 -20.19 12.36
N GLY A 205 12.10 -20.97 12.64
CA GLY A 205 13.48 -20.59 12.29
C GLY A 205 13.73 -20.41 10.79
N LYS A 206 12.97 -21.09 9.91
CA LYS A 206 13.06 -20.89 8.45
C LYS A 206 12.24 -19.68 8.00
N ILE A 207 11.08 -19.47 8.60
CA ILE A 207 10.24 -18.29 8.39
C ILE A 207 10.99 -17.02 8.77
N ASP A 208 11.71 -17.02 9.90
CA ASP A 208 12.48 -15.87 10.37
C ASP A 208 13.72 -15.61 9.52
N GLU A 209 14.43 -16.66 9.07
CA GLU A 209 15.49 -16.54 8.05
C GLU A 209 14.95 -15.90 6.76
N VAL A 210 13.80 -16.35 6.26
CA VAL A 210 13.18 -15.80 5.05
C VAL A 210 12.71 -14.36 5.27
N ASN A 211 12.06 -14.08 6.40
CA ASN A 211 11.57 -12.77 6.78
C ASN A 211 12.66 -11.70 6.77
N GLU A 212 13.88 -12.02 7.21
CA GLU A 212 14.97 -11.05 7.28
C GLU A 212 15.46 -10.64 5.89
N TRP A 213 15.78 -11.59 5.00
CA TRP A 213 16.23 -11.22 3.64
C TRP A 213 15.10 -10.69 2.76
N VAL A 214 13.85 -11.14 2.97
CA VAL A 214 12.66 -10.56 2.31
C VAL A 214 12.43 -9.13 2.81
N TYR A 215 12.57 -8.83 4.10
CA TYR A 215 12.41 -7.46 4.60
C TYR A 215 13.52 -6.53 4.12
N SER A 216 14.78 -6.89 4.38
CA SER A 216 15.94 -6.04 4.15
C SER A 216 16.24 -5.81 2.66
N GLY A 217 16.04 -6.84 1.83
CA GLY A 217 16.30 -6.87 0.38
C GLY A 217 15.08 -6.56 -0.49
N ILE A 218 13.87 -7.05 -0.17
CA ILE A 218 12.68 -6.87 -1.03
C ILE A 218 11.74 -5.79 -0.47
N ASN A 219 11.10 -6.03 0.69
CA ASN A 219 10.04 -5.15 1.20
C ASN A 219 10.51 -3.73 1.45
N ASN A 220 11.70 -3.57 2.03
CA ASN A 220 12.31 -2.27 2.27
C ASN A 220 13.29 -1.88 1.15
N GLY A 221 13.76 -2.85 0.33
CA GLY A 221 14.63 -2.59 -0.82
C GLY A 221 13.99 -1.72 -1.88
N VAL A 222 12.72 -1.97 -2.25
CA VAL A 222 12.00 -1.12 -3.20
C VAL A 222 11.89 0.35 -2.72
N TYR A 223 11.72 0.58 -1.41
CA TYR A 223 11.72 1.92 -0.83
C TYR A 223 13.12 2.56 -0.82
N LYS A 224 14.18 1.78 -0.56
CA LYS A 224 15.57 2.26 -0.68
C LYS A 224 15.89 2.70 -2.11
N CYS A 225 15.44 1.96 -3.12
CA CYS A 225 15.56 2.35 -4.53
C CYS A 225 14.77 3.64 -4.80
N GLY A 226 13.50 3.67 -4.44
CA GLY A 226 12.59 4.77 -4.78
C GLY A 226 12.86 6.10 -4.08
N PHE A 227 13.42 6.08 -2.87
CA PHE A 227 13.73 7.28 -2.08
C PHE A 227 15.20 7.71 -2.12
N ALA A 228 16.10 6.91 -2.72
CA ALA A 228 17.50 7.30 -2.91
C ALA A 228 17.63 8.64 -3.64
N ARG A 229 18.41 9.57 -3.08
CA ARG A 229 18.60 10.93 -3.63
C ARG A 229 19.93 11.11 -4.39
N LYS A 230 20.62 10.00 -4.68
CA LYS A 230 21.91 9.92 -5.39
C LYS A 230 21.99 8.60 -6.16
N GLN A 231 22.80 8.56 -7.22
CA GLN A 231 22.96 7.41 -8.10
C GLN A 231 23.53 6.17 -7.39
N GLU A 232 24.65 6.31 -6.69
CA GLU A 232 25.35 5.20 -6.00
C GLU A 232 24.44 4.48 -4.95
N PRO A 233 23.76 5.17 -4.00
CA PRO A 233 22.78 4.53 -3.11
C PRO A 233 21.58 3.89 -3.83
N TYR A 234 21.19 4.41 -5.00
CA TYR A 234 20.13 3.80 -5.82
C TYR A 234 20.63 2.50 -6.48
N GLU A 235 21.86 2.48 -7.00
CA GLU A 235 22.49 1.31 -7.61
C GLU A 235 22.73 0.21 -6.57
N GLU A 236 23.26 0.56 -5.39
CA GLU A 236 23.46 -0.37 -4.26
C GLU A 236 22.14 -1.01 -3.80
N ALA A 237 21.07 -0.20 -3.69
CA ALA A 237 19.74 -0.68 -3.33
C ALA A 237 19.14 -1.56 -4.44
N THR A 238 19.33 -1.19 -5.70
CA THR A 238 18.82 -1.93 -6.87
C THR A 238 19.50 -3.28 -6.99
N GLU A 239 20.83 -3.35 -6.87
CA GLU A 239 21.54 -4.63 -6.90
C GLU A 239 21.06 -5.57 -5.78
N LYS A 240 20.97 -5.07 -4.53
CA LYS A 240 20.49 -5.89 -3.39
C LYS A 240 19.05 -6.35 -3.56
N LEU A 241 18.17 -5.51 -4.13
CA LEU A 241 16.80 -5.89 -4.47
C LEU A 241 16.76 -7.03 -5.49
N TYR A 242 17.53 -6.91 -6.57
CA TYR A 242 17.52 -7.89 -7.64
C TYR A 242 18.21 -9.21 -7.25
N GLN A 243 19.31 -9.18 -6.51
CA GLN A 243 19.90 -10.38 -5.92
C GLN A 243 18.91 -11.13 -5.01
N ALA A 244 18.06 -10.41 -4.26
CA ALA A 244 17.01 -11.02 -3.44
C ALA A 244 15.82 -11.56 -4.25
N LEU A 245 15.43 -10.92 -5.36
CA LEU A 245 14.44 -11.44 -6.30
C LEU A 245 14.94 -12.69 -7.03
N ASP A 246 16.20 -12.70 -7.47
CA ASP A 246 16.84 -13.84 -8.12
C ASP A 246 16.94 -15.05 -7.15
N LYS A 247 17.28 -14.81 -5.87
CA LYS A 247 17.20 -15.82 -4.79
C LYS A 247 15.77 -16.35 -4.61
N CYS A 248 14.76 -15.48 -4.70
CA CYS A 248 13.36 -15.86 -4.55
C CYS A 248 12.88 -16.76 -5.71
N GLU A 249 13.27 -16.43 -6.94
CA GLU A 249 13.00 -17.25 -8.13
C GLU A 249 13.66 -18.64 -8.03
N ASP A 250 14.92 -18.72 -7.59
CA ASP A 250 15.61 -19.99 -7.38
C ASP A 250 14.90 -20.88 -6.34
N ILE A 251 14.50 -20.33 -5.19
CA ILE A 251 13.73 -21.06 -4.16
C ILE A 251 12.39 -21.54 -4.75
N LEU A 252 11.63 -20.63 -5.36
CA LEU A 252 10.32 -20.93 -5.90
C LEU A 252 10.35 -21.84 -7.14
N SER A 253 11.51 -22.05 -7.77
CA SER A 253 11.69 -23.07 -8.81
C SER A 253 11.66 -24.51 -8.28
N LYS A 254 11.87 -24.71 -6.97
CA LYS A 254 12.05 -26.04 -6.33
C LYS A 254 10.88 -26.45 -5.42
N GLN A 255 10.13 -25.49 -4.89
CA GLN A 255 9.09 -25.67 -3.88
C GLN A 255 7.95 -24.67 -4.08
N ARG A 256 6.73 -24.96 -3.59
CA ARG A 256 5.54 -24.15 -3.90
C ARG A 256 5.59 -22.75 -3.29
N TYR A 257 6.03 -22.64 -2.04
CA TYR A 257 6.08 -21.42 -1.23
C TYR A 257 7.50 -21.20 -0.69
N THR A 258 7.79 -20.04 -0.11
CA THR A 258 9.14 -19.67 0.36
C THR A 258 9.69 -20.57 1.47
N CYS A 259 8.81 -21.14 2.30
CA CYS A 259 9.17 -22.02 3.42
C CYS A 259 8.82 -23.51 3.19
N GLY A 260 8.39 -23.90 1.98
CA GLY A 260 8.14 -25.29 1.60
C GLY A 260 6.87 -25.46 0.77
N ASN A 261 6.02 -26.42 1.18
CA ASN A 261 4.77 -26.77 0.47
C ASN A 261 3.49 -26.23 1.14
N SER A 262 3.62 -25.55 2.28
CA SER A 262 2.53 -24.83 2.96
C SER A 262 2.81 -23.32 2.92
N VAL A 263 1.75 -22.51 2.83
CA VAL A 263 1.83 -21.05 2.95
C VAL A 263 2.14 -20.64 4.40
N THR A 264 2.96 -19.61 4.57
CA THR A 264 3.40 -19.06 5.86
C THR A 264 3.30 -17.53 5.85
N GLU A 265 3.58 -16.86 6.97
CA GLU A 265 3.64 -15.40 7.02
C GLU A 265 4.64 -14.82 6.01
N ALA A 266 5.74 -15.53 5.74
CA ALA A 266 6.83 -15.03 4.92
C ALA A 266 6.33 -14.81 3.50
N ASP A 267 5.43 -15.70 3.08
CA ASP A 267 4.74 -15.63 1.82
C ASP A 267 3.79 -14.42 1.75
N ILE A 268 3.02 -14.15 2.81
CA ILE A 268 2.15 -12.96 2.91
C ILE A 268 2.98 -11.66 2.95
N ARG A 269 4.07 -11.65 3.71
CA ARG A 269 4.98 -10.50 3.89
C ARG A 269 5.74 -10.17 2.60
N LEU A 270 6.06 -11.18 1.79
CA LEU A 270 6.59 -11.03 0.44
C LEU A 270 5.51 -10.56 -0.56
N PHE A 271 4.37 -11.25 -0.58
CA PHE A 271 3.25 -11.00 -1.51
C PHE A 271 2.82 -9.53 -1.57
N VAL A 272 2.70 -8.85 -0.42
CA VAL A 272 2.29 -7.44 -0.39
C VAL A 272 3.27 -6.49 -1.11
N THR A 273 4.53 -6.89 -1.31
CA THR A 273 5.47 -6.15 -2.16
C THR A 273 5.37 -6.61 -3.62
N LEU A 274 5.26 -7.91 -3.87
CA LEU A 274 5.18 -8.44 -5.25
C LEU A 274 3.93 -7.95 -5.99
N ILE A 275 2.76 -7.96 -5.36
CA ILE A 275 1.49 -7.49 -5.96
C ILE A 275 1.54 -6.01 -6.39
N ARG A 276 2.49 -5.23 -5.87
CA ARG A 276 2.71 -3.80 -6.18
C ARG A 276 3.88 -3.56 -7.14
N PHE A 277 4.62 -4.60 -7.55
CA PHE A 277 5.92 -4.42 -8.20
C PHE A 277 5.81 -3.83 -9.61
N ASP A 278 5.09 -4.50 -10.51
CA ASP A 278 4.94 -4.05 -11.89
C ASP A 278 3.96 -2.87 -12.03
N GLU A 279 2.99 -2.74 -11.11
CA GLU A 279 1.97 -1.68 -11.10
C GLU A 279 2.44 -0.35 -10.47
N VAL A 280 3.55 -0.37 -9.70
CA VAL A 280 4.13 0.80 -9.05
C VAL A 280 5.64 0.79 -9.08
N TYR A 281 6.29 -0.17 -8.42
CA TYR A 281 7.72 -0.06 -8.06
C TYR A 281 8.65 -0.02 -9.27
N ALA A 282 8.33 -0.75 -10.33
CA ALA A 282 9.08 -0.74 -11.58
C ALA A 282 9.25 0.68 -12.16
N VAL A 283 8.19 1.49 -12.17
CA VAL A 283 8.24 2.85 -12.75
C VAL A 283 8.49 3.91 -11.66
N HIS A 284 7.66 3.95 -10.62
CA HIS A 284 7.71 4.99 -9.59
C HIS A 284 9.01 4.96 -8.78
N PHE A 285 9.38 3.77 -8.33
CA PHE A 285 10.62 3.51 -7.57
C PHE A 285 11.78 3.05 -8.47
N LYS A 286 11.62 3.14 -9.81
CA LYS A 286 12.63 2.81 -10.83
C LYS A 286 13.20 1.39 -10.72
N CYS A 287 12.48 0.47 -10.08
CA CYS A 287 12.92 -0.91 -9.88
C CYS A 287 12.78 -1.72 -11.18
N ASN A 288 13.44 -1.32 -12.28
CA ASN A 288 13.11 -1.72 -13.65
C ASN A 288 14.13 -2.62 -14.38
N LYS A 289 15.19 -3.12 -13.71
CA LYS A 289 16.16 -4.06 -14.31
C LYS A 289 15.49 -5.30 -14.91
N LYS A 290 14.41 -5.81 -14.30
CA LYS A 290 13.58 -6.91 -14.79
C LYS A 290 12.21 -6.92 -14.09
N LEU A 291 11.11 -6.98 -14.84
CA LEU A 291 9.75 -6.96 -14.30
C LEU A 291 9.38 -8.28 -13.61
N LEU A 292 8.43 -8.22 -12.68
CA LEU A 292 7.93 -9.37 -11.92
C LEU A 292 7.40 -10.46 -12.86
N ARG A 293 6.65 -10.07 -13.89
CA ARG A 293 6.12 -11.00 -14.91
C ARG A 293 7.19 -11.73 -15.74
N GLU A 294 8.45 -11.29 -15.69
CA GLU A 294 9.59 -11.96 -16.33
C GLU A 294 10.27 -12.99 -15.41
N TYR A 295 9.81 -13.11 -14.16
CA TYR A 295 10.21 -14.15 -13.21
C TYR A 295 9.15 -15.26 -13.17
N PRO A 296 9.29 -16.36 -13.94
CA PRO A 296 8.19 -17.30 -14.15
C PRO A 296 7.75 -18.02 -12.88
N ASN A 297 8.64 -18.28 -11.90
CA ASN A 297 8.24 -18.87 -10.63
C ASN A 297 7.63 -17.82 -9.69
N VAL A 298 8.26 -16.66 -9.50
CA VAL A 298 7.76 -15.57 -8.63
C VAL A 298 6.41 -15.02 -9.12
N PHE A 299 6.22 -14.87 -10.44
CA PHE A 299 4.95 -14.38 -11.01
C PHE A 299 3.79 -15.35 -10.75
N ASN A 300 3.97 -16.63 -11.09
CA ASN A 300 2.94 -17.64 -10.84
C ASN A 300 2.69 -17.87 -9.35
N TYR A 301 3.70 -17.70 -8.49
CA TYR A 301 3.57 -17.71 -7.03
C TYR A 301 2.76 -16.51 -6.51
N THR A 302 2.95 -15.31 -7.09
CA THR A 302 2.16 -14.12 -6.74
C THR A 302 0.67 -14.34 -7.06
N LYS A 303 0.38 -15.01 -8.18
CA LYS A 303 -0.99 -15.40 -8.56
C LYS A 303 -1.57 -16.50 -7.66
N ASP A 304 -0.78 -17.52 -7.31
CA ASP A 304 -1.15 -18.58 -6.35
C ASP A 304 -1.60 -18.00 -5.00
N ILE A 305 -0.88 -17.00 -4.49
CA ILE A 305 -1.27 -16.30 -3.25
C ILE A 305 -2.50 -15.41 -3.45
N PHE A 306 -2.55 -14.62 -4.53
CA PHE A 306 -3.72 -13.77 -4.83
C PHE A 306 -5.04 -14.58 -4.90
N GLN A 307 -4.96 -15.82 -5.38
CA GLN A 307 -6.08 -16.74 -5.55
C GLN A 307 -6.39 -17.60 -4.30
N ILE A 308 -5.67 -17.40 -3.17
CA ILE A 308 -6.08 -17.96 -1.86
C ILE A 308 -7.45 -17.35 -1.48
N PRO A 309 -8.45 -18.14 -1.05
CA PRO A 309 -9.76 -17.65 -0.68
C PRO A 309 -9.71 -16.47 0.31
N GLY A 310 -10.31 -15.35 -0.09
CA GLY A 310 -10.30 -14.08 0.67
C GLY A 310 -9.12 -13.14 0.35
N MET A 311 -7.99 -13.62 -0.20
CA MET A 311 -6.79 -12.80 -0.41
C MET A 311 -7.02 -11.65 -1.38
N ALA A 312 -7.66 -11.89 -2.53
CA ALA A 312 -7.96 -10.84 -3.51
C ALA A 312 -8.71 -9.64 -2.87
N SER A 313 -9.56 -9.87 -1.87
CA SER A 313 -10.30 -8.81 -1.17
C SER A 313 -9.46 -7.94 -0.21
N SER A 314 -8.16 -8.22 -0.04
CA SER A 314 -7.22 -7.32 0.65
C SER A 314 -6.42 -6.41 -0.30
N VAL A 315 -6.70 -6.46 -1.62
CA VAL A 315 -5.99 -5.72 -2.67
C VAL A 315 -6.96 -4.81 -3.43
N ASN A 316 -6.83 -3.50 -3.27
CA ASN A 316 -7.43 -2.51 -4.17
C ASN A 316 -6.30 -1.85 -4.99
N MET A 317 -6.21 -2.20 -6.28
CA MET A 317 -5.12 -1.73 -7.16
C MET A 317 -5.24 -0.24 -7.50
N GLU A 318 -6.45 0.29 -7.57
CA GLU A 318 -6.68 1.72 -7.82
C GLU A 318 -6.14 2.55 -6.65
N HIS A 319 -6.44 2.16 -5.41
CA HIS A 319 -5.88 2.79 -4.20
C HIS A 319 -4.36 2.70 -4.15
N ILE A 320 -3.79 1.53 -4.51
CA ILE A 320 -2.33 1.35 -4.62
C ILE A 320 -1.73 2.37 -5.59
N LYS A 321 -2.27 2.47 -6.82
CA LYS A 321 -1.73 3.36 -7.86
C LYS A 321 -1.96 4.84 -7.50
N LYS A 322 -3.19 5.24 -7.10
CA LYS A 322 -3.53 6.58 -6.59
C LYS A 322 -2.55 7.04 -5.50
N HIS A 323 -2.31 6.21 -4.48
CA HIS A 323 -1.44 6.56 -3.38
C HIS A 323 -0.01 6.83 -3.84
N TYR A 324 0.64 5.86 -4.49
CA TYR A 324 2.08 5.97 -4.75
C TYR A 324 2.38 7.09 -5.75
N TYR A 325 1.59 7.23 -6.81
CA TYR A 325 1.81 8.28 -7.80
C TYR A 325 1.37 9.68 -7.34
N GLY A 326 0.29 9.79 -6.54
CA GLY A 326 -0.23 11.07 -6.05
C GLY A 326 0.43 11.60 -4.77
N SER A 327 0.86 10.74 -3.85
CA SER A 327 1.32 11.15 -2.50
C SER A 327 2.81 11.48 -2.41
N HIS A 328 3.57 11.32 -3.50
CA HIS A 328 5.03 11.49 -3.51
C HIS A 328 5.47 12.53 -4.56
N PRO A 329 5.10 13.83 -4.41
CA PRO A 329 5.42 14.88 -5.38
C PRO A 329 6.93 15.12 -5.55
N SER A 330 7.77 14.69 -4.60
CA SER A 330 9.24 14.69 -4.73
C SER A 330 9.78 13.63 -5.70
N ILE A 331 8.95 12.68 -6.15
CA ILE A 331 9.26 11.66 -7.16
C ILE A 331 8.46 11.91 -8.43
N ASN A 332 7.18 12.24 -8.29
CA ASN A 332 6.23 12.45 -9.38
C ASN A 332 5.53 13.83 -9.23
N PRO A 333 6.15 14.94 -9.65
CA PRO A 333 5.67 16.30 -9.34
C PRO A 333 4.26 16.63 -9.83
N PHE A 334 3.78 15.95 -10.87
CA PHE A 334 2.47 16.20 -11.48
C PHE A 334 1.39 15.19 -11.04
N GLY A 335 1.69 14.24 -10.15
CA GLY A 335 0.73 13.25 -9.64
C GLY A 335 0.20 12.24 -10.67
N ILE A 336 0.68 12.27 -11.92
CA ILE A 336 0.17 11.46 -13.03
C ILE A 336 0.30 9.97 -12.72
N ILE A 337 -0.80 9.23 -12.88
CA ILE A 337 -0.88 7.78 -12.66
C ILE A 337 -0.71 7.06 -14.01
N PRO A 338 0.29 6.17 -14.18
CA PRO A 338 0.44 5.36 -15.38
C PRO A 338 -0.74 4.39 -15.59
N VAL A 339 -1.20 4.29 -16.85
CA VAL A 339 -2.38 3.50 -17.22
C VAL A 339 -2.17 2.00 -16.95
N GLY A 340 -1.10 1.41 -17.49
CA GLY A 340 -0.78 -0.01 -17.35
C GLY A 340 0.10 -0.34 -16.13
N PRO A 341 0.62 -1.57 -16.02
CA PRO A 341 0.44 -2.69 -16.95
C PRO A 341 -0.91 -3.41 -16.86
N ASN A 342 -1.70 -3.21 -15.79
CA ASN A 342 -3.02 -3.83 -15.57
C ASN A 342 -3.00 -5.37 -15.64
N ILE A 343 -2.16 -5.96 -14.80
CA ILE A 343 -1.95 -7.42 -14.72
C ILE A 343 -3.17 -8.13 -14.13
N ASP A 344 -3.70 -9.12 -14.85
CA ASP A 344 -4.66 -10.07 -14.30
C ASP A 344 -3.97 -11.13 -13.41
N PHE A 345 -3.96 -10.87 -12.10
CA PHE A 345 -3.50 -11.81 -11.08
C PHE A 345 -4.48 -12.98 -10.82
N SER A 346 -5.69 -12.93 -11.38
CA SER A 346 -6.69 -14.02 -11.37
C SER A 346 -6.41 -15.06 -12.46
N SER A 347 -5.57 -14.75 -13.45
CA SER A 347 -5.21 -15.68 -14.53
C SER A 347 -4.60 -16.99 -14.00
N PRO A 348 -4.88 -18.15 -14.62
CA PRO A 348 -4.40 -19.45 -14.14
C PRO A 348 -2.88 -19.50 -13.89
N HIS A 349 -2.46 -20.22 -12.85
CA HIS A 349 -1.06 -20.33 -12.43
C HIS A 349 -0.60 -21.79 -12.39
N ASP A 350 0.68 -22.00 -12.63
CA ASP A 350 1.29 -23.33 -12.86
C ASP A 350 1.85 -24.01 -11.58
N ARG A 351 1.72 -23.34 -10.43
CA ARG A 351 2.29 -23.75 -9.13
C ARG A 351 1.77 -25.08 -8.60
N GLN A 352 0.66 -25.59 -9.15
CA GLN A 352 0.15 -26.93 -8.86
C GLN A 352 1.16 -28.05 -9.22
N ARG A 353 2.20 -27.79 -10.04
CA ARG A 353 3.29 -28.76 -10.30
C ARG A 353 4.03 -29.25 -9.06
N PHE A 354 3.99 -28.48 -7.97
CA PHE A 354 4.61 -28.83 -6.68
C PHE A 354 3.64 -29.57 -5.74
N GLY A 355 2.38 -29.79 -6.17
CA GLY A 355 1.43 -30.64 -5.47
C GLY A 355 1.85 -32.11 -5.50
N SER A 356 1.59 -32.83 -4.42
CA SER A 356 1.99 -34.23 -4.26
C SER A 356 1.30 -35.15 -5.28
N LYS A 357 2.06 -36.12 -5.82
CA LYS A 357 1.50 -37.32 -6.47
C LYS A 357 0.88 -38.25 -5.42
N GLY A 358 -0.21 -37.82 -4.81
CA GLY A 358 -0.90 -38.50 -3.71
C GLY A 358 -1.73 -37.50 -2.90
N GLY A 359 -2.93 -37.91 -2.48
CA GLY A 359 -3.83 -37.07 -1.69
C GLY A 359 -4.82 -36.23 -2.53
N ARG A 360 -5.73 -36.89 -3.28
CA ARG A 360 -7.01 -36.25 -3.68
C ARG A 360 -7.98 -36.24 -2.50
N GLU A 361 -7.62 -35.55 -1.42
CA GLU A 361 -8.65 -35.09 -0.48
C GLU A 361 -9.38 -33.93 -1.13
N ARG A 362 -10.47 -34.27 -1.85
CA ARG A 362 -11.50 -33.29 -2.13
C ARG A 362 -12.03 -32.83 -0.78
N ILE A 363 -11.96 -31.52 -0.53
CA ILE A 363 -12.85 -30.89 0.45
C ILE A 363 -14.27 -31.13 -0.05
N SER A 364 -14.92 -32.14 0.49
CA SER A 364 -16.28 -32.53 0.11
C SER A 364 -17.25 -31.62 0.83
N CYS A 365 -17.79 -30.62 0.12
CA CYS A 365 -19.00 -29.93 0.56
C CYS A 365 -20.15 -30.93 0.60
N THR A 366 -20.46 -31.46 1.79
CA THR A 366 -21.50 -32.46 2.02
C THR A 366 -22.89 -31.79 2.08
N GLY A 367 -23.55 -31.70 0.91
CA GLY A 367 -24.90 -31.14 0.78
C GLY A 367 -24.92 -29.60 0.71
N GLU A 368 -25.71 -28.95 -0.13
CA GLU A 368 -26.62 -29.44 -1.18
C GLU A 368 -26.52 -28.52 -2.41
N ALA A 369 -26.16 -29.06 -3.59
CA ALA A 369 -26.37 -28.44 -4.91
C ALA A 369 -25.81 -29.37 -6.01
N MET A 370 -26.61 -30.28 -6.58
CA MET A 370 -26.21 -31.01 -7.81
C MET A 370 -27.35 -31.31 -8.79
N VAL A 371 -28.24 -30.33 -8.96
CA VAL A 371 -29.02 -30.06 -10.18
C VAL A 371 -29.01 -28.52 -10.27
N TRP A 372 -28.73 -27.84 -11.37
CA TRP A 372 -28.94 -28.16 -12.78
C TRP A 372 -27.76 -27.75 -13.68
N THR A 373 -27.61 -28.45 -14.82
CA THR A 373 -26.74 -28.01 -15.93
C THR A 373 -27.47 -28.17 -17.26
N LEU A 374 -28.43 -27.28 -17.56
CA LEU A 374 -28.99 -27.07 -18.91
C LEU A 374 -29.87 -25.82 -18.93
N ASN A 375 -29.33 -24.74 -19.49
CA ASN A 375 -29.98 -23.63 -20.23
C ASN A 375 -29.04 -22.42 -20.22
N PHE A 376 -28.14 -22.38 -21.21
CA PHE A 376 -27.64 -21.12 -21.72
C PHE A 376 -28.75 -20.48 -22.59
N GLU A 377 -28.66 -19.17 -22.81
CA GLU A 377 -29.66 -18.33 -23.50
C GLU A 377 -30.97 -18.07 -22.70
N LEU A 378 -31.70 -17.01 -23.10
CA LEU A 378 -32.96 -16.52 -22.49
C LEU A 378 -32.90 -15.95 -21.06
N MET A 379 -31.97 -15.04 -20.78
CA MET A 379 -32.03 -14.11 -19.61
C MET A 379 -31.51 -12.69 -19.94
N PHE A 380 -31.82 -12.18 -21.14
CA PHE A 380 -31.49 -10.80 -21.56
C PHE A 380 -32.66 -10.11 -22.27
N ALA A 381 -33.84 -10.12 -21.62
CA ALA A 381 -35.01 -9.38 -22.07
C ALA A 381 -35.95 -8.99 -20.89
N ALA A 382 -36.69 -7.90 -21.09
CA ALA A 382 -37.91 -7.55 -20.34
C ALA A 382 -37.83 -7.17 -18.84
N THR A 383 -37.09 -6.11 -18.52
CA THR A 383 -37.56 -5.12 -17.52
C THR A 383 -37.60 -3.72 -18.14
N LYS A 384 -38.79 -3.27 -18.54
CA LYS A 384 -39.09 -1.84 -18.83
C LYS A 384 -39.43 -1.14 -17.50
N GLY A 385 -39.19 0.16 -17.33
CA GLY A 385 -38.56 1.12 -18.24
C GLY A 385 -38.69 2.57 -17.72
N ASP A 386 -38.13 3.52 -18.48
CA ASP A 386 -38.31 4.98 -18.45
C ASP A 386 -38.60 5.70 -17.11
N GLN A 387 -37.65 6.55 -16.69
CA GLN A 387 -38.00 7.97 -16.46
C GLN A 387 -36.80 8.93 -16.61
N TYR A 388 -37.09 10.10 -17.20
CA TYR A 388 -36.30 11.35 -17.24
C TYR A 388 -34.81 11.35 -17.61
N TRP A 389 -34.53 11.54 -18.90
CA TRP A 389 -33.43 12.42 -19.37
C TRP A 389 -33.92 13.34 -20.50
N LYS A 390 -33.98 14.67 -20.25
CA LYS A 390 -34.24 15.70 -21.26
C LYS A 390 -33.67 17.07 -20.84
N TYR A 391 -32.52 17.44 -21.38
CA TYR A 391 -32.17 18.85 -21.63
C TYR A 391 -31.38 18.97 -22.95
N TRP A 392 -31.90 19.80 -23.87
CA TRP A 392 -31.25 20.60 -24.92
C TRP A 392 -29.91 20.11 -25.50
N HIS A 393 -29.76 19.94 -26.83
CA HIS A 393 -30.10 20.94 -27.87
C HIS A 393 -30.83 20.38 -29.10
N LYS A 394 -31.38 21.29 -29.93
CA LYS A 394 -31.93 21.02 -31.27
C LYS A 394 -31.23 21.89 -32.33
N GLY A 395 -31.06 21.32 -33.53
CA GLY A 395 -30.83 22.03 -34.79
C GLY A 395 -29.71 21.40 -35.64
N ALA A 396 -29.84 21.27 -36.97
CA ALA A 396 -31.01 21.36 -37.85
C ALA A 396 -30.67 20.75 -39.23
N ILE A 397 -31.67 20.18 -39.96
CA ILE A 397 -31.71 19.92 -41.43
C ILE A 397 -30.60 19.00 -42.01
N ALA A 398 -30.78 17.85 -42.68
CA ALA A 398 -31.85 17.20 -43.48
C ALA A 398 -31.82 17.41 -45.02
N SER A 399 -30.97 16.64 -45.73
CA SER A 399 -31.09 16.23 -47.17
C SER A 399 -30.10 15.05 -47.44
N ILE A 400 -30.48 13.85 -47.94
CA ILE A 400 -30.94 13.45 -49.31
C ILE A 400 -29.79 13.53 -50.34
N PHE A 401 -29.33 12.50 -51.07
CA PHE A 401 -29.63 11.04 -51.23
C PHE A 401 -28.40 10.16 -50.79
N GLN A 402 -28.28 8.82 -50.83
CA GLN A 402 -28.82 7.62 -51.55
C GLN A 402 -28.13 7.23 -52.89
N GLU A 403 -28.07 5.92 -53.20
CA GLU A 403 -27.21 5.25 -54.21
C GLU A 403 -27.81 5.11 -55.63
N GLN A 404 -26.95 4.97 -56.66
CA GLN A 404 -26.99 3.81 -57.58
C GLN A 404 -25.70 3.66 -58.45
N GLU A 405 -25.65 2.60 -59.26
CA GLU A 405 -24.44 2.01 -59.87
C GLU A 405 -24.25 2.32 -61.39
N ASP A 406 -23.15 1.77 -61.94
CA ASP A 406 -22.95 1.34 -63.34
C ASP A 406 -22.58 2.35 -64.46
N LYS A 407 -21.27 2.32 -64.79
CA LYS A 407 -20.69 1.90 -66.10
C LYS A 407 -20.29 2.88 -67.22
N ASP A 408 -19.04 2.61 -67.65
CA ASP A 408 -18.50 2.53 -69.02
C ASP A 408 -18.02 3.77 -69.83
N GLU A 409 -16.97 3.47 -70.61
CA GLU A 409 -16.33 4.17 -71.76
C GLU A 409 -15.47 5.45 -71.59
N GLU A 410 -14.15 5.20 -71.60
CA GLU A 410 -13.06 6.03 -72.16
C GLU A 410 -13.22 6.34 -73.69
N PRO A 411 -12.37 7.16 -74.37
CA PRO A 411 -11.35 8.13 -73.91
C PRO A 411 -11.35 9.47 -74.74
N HIS A 412 -10.21 10.19 -74.72
CA HIS A 412 -9.72 11.23 -75.67
C HIS A 412 -10.08 12.73 -75.46
N ILE A 413 -9.21 13.38 -74.69
CA ILE A 413 -8.31 14.49 -75.10
C ILE A 413 -8.78 15.45 -76.22
N THR A 414 -8.90 16.73 -75.84
CA THR A 414 -8.24 17.88 -76.50
C THR A 414 -7.61 18.78 -75.46
#